data_AF-A0A662A5D3-F1
#
_entry.id   AF-A0A662A5D3-F1
#
_cell.length_a   1.000
_cell.length_b   1.000
_cell.length_c   1.000
_cell.angle_alpha   90.00
_cell.angle_beta   90.00
_cell.angle_gamma   90.00
#
_symmetry.space_group_name_H-M   'P 1'
#
loop_
_entity.id
_entity.type
_entity.pdbx_description
1 polymer ?
#
loop_
_entity_poly.entity_id
_entity_poly.type
_entity_poly.pdbx_seq_one_letter_code
_entity_poly.pdbx_strand_id
1 'polypeptide(L)' 'GGKRGWNVFIPDFQFTTDNAAMIAIVGYYKYLASDFAGQDVVPYARSFNR' A
#
# COMPACT_ATOMS: atom_id res chain seq x y z
N GLY A 1 -11.14 -17.03 -10.52
CA GLY A 1 -11.57 -17.57 -9.22
C GLY A 1 -12.02 -19.01 -9.34
N GLY A 2 -13.29 -19.22 -9.71
CA GLY A 2 -13.98 -20.52 -9.56
C GLY A 2 -13.29 -21.76 -10.14
N LYS A 3 -12.76 -21.71 -11.37
CA LYS A 3 -12.05 -22.87 -11.96
C LYS A 3 -10.72 -23.23 -11.29
N ARG A 4 -10.13 -22.31 -10.52
CA ARG A 4 -8.82 -22.49 -9.85
C ARG A 4 -8.94 -22.53 -8.32
N GLY A 5 -10.16 -22.51 -7.76
CA GLY A 5 -10.38 -22.48 -6.31
C GLY A 5 -9.86 -21.22 -5.61
N TRP A 6 -9.66 -20.11 -6.34
CA TRP A 6 -9.12 -18.88 -5.74
C TRP A 6 -10.23 -18.00 -5.16
N ASN A 7 -9.97 -17.50 -3.95
CA ASN A 7 -10.70 -16.38 -3.37
C ASN A 7 -10.24 -15.10 -4.07
N VAL A 8 -11.15 -14.45 -4.79
CA VAL A 8 -10.86 -13.25 -5.58
C VAL A 8 -11.59 -12.08 -4.96
N PHE A 9 -10.86 -10.99 -4.72
CA PHE A 9 -11.39 -9.74 -4.21
C PHE A 9 -11.04 -8.63 -5.19
N ILE A 10 -12.06 -7.96 -5.72
CA ILE A 10 -11.92 -6.79 -6.58
C ILE A 10 -12.49 -5.62 -5.78
N PRO A 11 -11.68 -4.62 -5.42
CA PRO A 11 -12.18 -3.43 -4.71
C PRO A 11 -13.12 -2.62 -5.60
N ASP A 12 -13.99 -1.81 -4.99
CA ASP A 12 -14.76 -0.81 -5.72
C ASP A 12 -13.83 0.14 -6.49
N PHE A 13 -14.29 0.64 -7.63
CA PHE A 13 -13.46 1.42 -8.56
C PHE A 13 -12.77 2.62 -7.89
N GLN A 14 -13.47 3.30 -6.97
CA GLN A 14 -12.92 4.43 -6.20
C GLN A 14 -11.67 4.09 -5.38
N PHE A 15 -11.46 2.81 -5.05
CA PHE A 15 -10.28 2.32 -4.33
C PHE A 15 -9.19 1.76 -5.26
N THR A 16 -9.44 1.70 -6.57
CA THR A 16 -8.51 1.13 -7.56
C THR A 16 -7.62 2.19 -8.23
N THR A 17 -8.08 3.43 -8.31
CA THR A 17 -7.27 4.57 -8.80
C THR A 17 -6.46 5.18 -7.67
N ASP A 18 -5.35 5.83 -8.00
CA ASP A 18 -4.50 6.52 -7.00
C ASP A 18 -5.32 7.48 -6.15
N ASN A 19 -5.28 7.28 -4.84
CA ASN A 19 -6.02 8.07 -3.86
C ASN A 19 -5.27 8.20 -2.53
N ALA A 20 -5.62 9.20 -1.72
CA ALA A 20 -4.98 9.40 -0.42
C ALA A 20 -5.40 8.36 0.63
N ALA A 21 -6.58 7.73 0.47
CA ALA A 21 -7.07 6.73 1.43
C ALA A 21 -6.16 5.50 1.50
N MET A 22 -5.61 5.05 0.36
CA MET A 22 -4.66 3.92 0.31
C MET A 22 -3.34 4.25 1.04
N ILE A 23 -2.88 5.51 0.95
CA ILE A 23 -1.68 5.96 1.65
C ILE A 23 -1.95 6.03 3.16
N ALA A 24 -3.12 6.55 3.56
CA ALA A 24 -3.51 6.67 4.96
C ALA A 24 -3.63 5.31 5.66
N ILE A 25 -4.27 4.31 5.04
CA ILE A 25 -4.42 2.98 5.65
C ILE A 25 -3.07 2.27 5.82
N VAL A 26 -2.15 2.41 4.86
CA VAL A 26 -0.77 1.90 5.01
C VAL A 26 -0.03 2.61 6.14
N GLY A 27 -0.16 3.93 6.23
CA GLY A 27 0.42 4.72 7.33
C GLY A 27 -0.11 4.30 8.71
N TYR A 28 -1.41 4.02 8.82
CA TYR A 28 -2.02 3.54 10.06
C TYR A 28 -1.46 2.19 10.51
N TYR A 29 -1.31 1.22 9.60
CA TYR A 29 -0.71 -0.06 9.94
C TYR A 29 0.78 0.06 10.30
N LYS A 30 1.55 0.92 9.62
CA LYS A 30 2.93 1.23 10.00
C LYS A 30 3.03 1.87 11.38
N TYR A 31 2.14 2.80 11.72
CA TYR A 31 2.04 3.40 13.05
C TYR A 31 1.81 2.34 14.13
N LEU A 32 0.84 1.44 13.93
CA LEU A 32 0.57 0.34 14.86
C LEU A 32 1.78 -0.59 15.02
N ALA A 33 2.57 -0.78 13.97
CA ALA A 33 3.80 -1.56 13.98
C ALA A 33 5.02 -0.79 14.54
N SER A 34 4.86 0.48 14.93
CA SER A 34 5.96 1.38 15.31
C SER A 34 7.04 1.53 14.20
N ASP A 35 6.66 1.37 12.94
CA ASP A 35 7.53 1.53 11.76
C ASP A 35 7.47 2.98 11.25
N PHE A 36 8.34 3.82 11.80
CA PHE A 36 8.41 5.26 11.49
C PHE A 36 9.55 5.59 10.55
N ALA A 37 9.31 6.50 9.61
CA ALA A 37 10.35 7.09 8.78
C ALA A 37 11.11 8.21 9.52
N GLY A 38 12.41 8.35 9.25
CA GLY A 38 13.20 9.51 9.67
C GLY A 38 12.78 10.79 8.94
N GLN A 39 13.17 11.95 9.46
CA GLN A 39 12.88 13.26 8.82
C GLN A 39 13.82 13.56 7.64
N ASP A 40 14.87 12.76 7.47
CA ASP A 40 15.89 12.86 6.43
C ASP A 40 15.56 12.05 5.16
N VAL A 41 14.40 11.39 5.13
CA VAL A 41 13.99 10.61 3.96
C VAL A 41 13.79 11.49 2.73
N VAL A 42 14.27 10.99 1.59
CA VAL A 42 14.18 11.67 0.29
C VAL A 42 13.26 10.91 -0.65
N PRO A 43 12.62 11.57 -1.64
CA PRO A 43 11.82 10.88 -2.62
C PRO A 43 12.68 9.99 -3.54
N TYR A 44 12.25 8.76 -3.76
CA TYR A 44 12.88 7.82 -4.69
C TYR A 44 11.96 7.56 -5.88
N ALA A 45 12.42 7.88 -7.10
CA ALA A 45 11.68 7.56 -8.31
C ALA A 45 11.68 6.04 -8.62
N ARG A 46 12.71 5.32 -8.14
CA ARG A 46 12.86 3.86 -8.21
C ARG A 46 13.52 3.38 -6.94
N SER A 47 12.95 2.36 -6.29
CA SER A 47 13.64 1.66 -5.21
C SER A 47 14.85 0.91 -5.79
N PHE A 48 16.05 1.23 -5.29
CA PHE A 48 17.27 0.51 -5.66
C PHE A 48 17.25 -0.84 -4.95
N ASN A 49 17.12 -1.93 -5.71
CA ASN A 49 17.33 -3.28 -5.19
C ASN A 49 18.63 -3.80 -5.80
N ARG A 50 19.69 -3.82 -5.01
CA ARG A 50 20.90 -4.59 -5.26
C ARG A 50 21.10 -5.53 -4.08
#